data_AF-A0AAV9LWX8-F1
#
_entry.id   AF-A0AAV9LWX8-F1
#
_cell.length_a   1.000
_cell.length_b   1.000
_cell.length_c   1.000
_cell.angle_alpha   90.00
_cell.angle_beta   90.00
_cell.angle_gamma   90.00
#
_symmetry.space_group_name_H-M   'P 1'
#
loop_
_entity.id
_entity.type
_entity.pdbx_description
1 polymer ?
#
loop_
_entity_poly.entity_id
_entity_poly.type
_entity_poly.pdbx_seq_one_letter_code
_entity_poly.pdbx_strand_id
1 'polypeptide(L)'
;MVAYELELPNELASVHPVFHVSMLKKCVGDPTSIVPLEGLGAKENLSYEEVPMKILDRQVKKLRTKEVASVKVLWRNQLVEGATWEAEADMMTRYPHLFPSTPILA
;
A
#
# COMPACT_ATOMS: atom_id res chain seq x y z
N MET A 1 13.80 -2.37 26.43
CA MET A 1 13.76 -1.45 25.28
C MET A 1 15.20 -1.20 24.89
N VAL A 2 15.58 -1.45 23.65
CA VAL A 2 16.95 -1.27 23.17
C VAL A 2 16.93 -0.12 22.17
N ALA A 3 17.88 0.80 22.31
CA ALA A 3 18.08 1.88 21.35
C ALA A 3 19.16 1.42 20.36
N TYR A 4 18.88 1.54 19.07
CA TYR A 4 19.85 1.32 18.01
C TYR A 4 20.08 2.65 17.30
N GLU A 5 21.34 3.02 17.19
CA GLU A 5 21.75 4.11 16.32
C GLU A 5 22.10 3.52 14.96
N LEU A 6 21.43 4.00 13.91
CA LEU A 6 21.61 3.51 12.55
C LEU A 6 22.42 4.52 11.74
N GLU A 7 23.32 4.03 10.89
CA GLU A 7 23.94 4.83 9.83
C GLU A 7 22.89 5.09 8.74
N LEU A 8 22.22 6.24 8.82
CA LEU A 8 21.21 6.63 7.85
C LEU A 8 21.85 7.23 6.59
N PRO A 9 21.26 7.00 5.41
CA PRO A 9 21.63 7.71 4.18
C PRO A 9 21.47 9.23 4.33
N ASN A 10 22.26 10.01 3.58
CA ASN A 10 22.27 11.48 3.66
C ASN A 10 20.90 12.10 3.34
N GLU A 11 20.11 11.43 2.53
CA GLU A 11 18.77 11.87 2.15
C GLU A 11 17.80 11.87 3.35
N LEU A 12 18.18 11.16 4.43
CA LEU A 12 17.43 11.05 5.68
C LEU A 12 18.02 11.89 6.82
N ALA A 13 18.92 12.84 6.52
CA ALA A 13 19.63 13.63 7.54
C ALA A 13 18.70 14.42 8.50
N SER A 14 17.43 14.61 8.15
CA SER A 14 16.41 15.23 9.02
C SER A 14 15.79 14.26 10.04
N VAL A 15 15.99 12.95 9.88
CA VAL A 15 15.47 11.91 10.77
C VAL A 15 16.49 11.63 11.88
N HIS A 16 16.00 11.53 13.12
CA HIS A 16 16.85 11.18 14.26
C HIS A 16 17.35 9.72 14.10
N PRO A 17 18.68 9.47 14.11
CA PRO A 17 19.24 8.15 13.76
C PRO A 17 19.04 7.10 14.86
N VAL A 18 18.63 7.52 16.06
CA VAL A 18 18.35 6.61 17.19
C VAL A 18 16.90 6.16 17.17
N PHE A 19 16.70 4.85 17.00
CA PHE A 19 15.39 4.21 17.03
C PHE A 19 15.25 3.35 18.28
N HIS A 20 14.17 3.58 19.02
CA HIS A 20 13.87 2.76 20.18
C HIS A 20 13.01 1.56 19.81
N VAL A 21 13.60 0.37 19.92
CA VAL A 21 12.92 -0.88 19.63
C VAL A 21 12.51 -1.52 20.95
N SER A 22 11.21 -1.68 21.16
CA SER A 22 10.64 -2.40 22.30
C SER A 22 9.74 -3.54 21.80
N MET A 23 9.45 -4.49 22.69
CA MET A 23 8.52 -5.59 22.42
C MET A 23 8.89 -6.49 21.22
N LEU A 24 10.19 -6.70 20.96
CA LEU A 24 10.64 -7.70 20.00
C LEU A 24 10.10 -9.08 20.42
N LYS A 25 9.16 -9.61 19.64
CA LYS A 25 8.69 -10.98 19.78
C LYS A 25 9.53 -11.87 18.88
N LYS A 26 9.84 -13.07 19.36
CA LYS A 26 10.46 -14.11 18.53
C LYS A 26 9.57 -14.33 17.31
N CYS A 27 10.09 -14.09 16.11
CA CYS A 27 9.40 -14.48 14.88
C CYS A 27 9.46 -16.02 14.78
N VAL A 28 8.30 -16.66 14.91
CA VAL A 28 8.11 -18.12 14.74
C VAL A 28 7.22 -18.36 13.50
N GLY A 29 7.42 -17.56 12.46
CA GLY A 29 6.64 -17.58 11.22
C GLY A 29 7.49 -17.91 9.99
N ASP A 30 6.81 -18.18 8.88
CA ASP A 30 7.39 -18.49 7.57
C ASP A 30 8.37 -17.38 7.11
N PRO A 31 9.61 -17.69 6.67
CA PRO A 31 10.56 -16.71 6.12
C PRO A 31 9.99 -15.78 5.03
N THR A 32 8.90 -16.15 4.36
CA THR A 32 8.18 -15.31 3.39
C THR A 32 7.53 -14.05 4.01
N SER A 33 7.36 -14.02 5.33
CA SER A 33 6.85 -12.87 6.09
C SER A 33 7.84 -11.71 6.16
N ILE A 34 9.12 -11.99 5.88
CA ILE A 34 10.19 -11.00 5.89
C ILE A 34 10.08 -10.20 4.60
N VAL A 35 9.61 -8.96 4.69
CA VAL A 35 9.56 -8.04 3.55
C VAL A 35 11.00 -7.67 3.18
N PRO A 36 11.48 -8.02 1.98
CA PRO A 36 12.82 -7.63 1.53
C PRO A 36 12.89 -6.10 1.42
N LEU A 37 13.96 -5.51 1.96
CA LEU A 37 14.18 -4.06 1.91
C LEU A 37 14.20 -3.53 0.46
N GLU A 38 14.70 -4.35 -0.47
CA GLU A 38 14.76 -4.08 -1.91
C GLU A 38 13.39 -3.86 -2.57
N GLY A 39 12.30 -4.37 -1.96
CA GLY A 39 10.94 -4.20 -2.45
C GLY A 39 10.28 -2.87 -2.03
N LEU A 40 10.86 -2.14 -1.07
CA LEU A 40 10.18 -1.01 -0.45
C LEU A 40 10.19 0.26 -1.29
N GLY A 41 10.97 0.36 -2.37
CA GLY A 41 10.87 1.45 -3.36
C GLY A 41 10.83 2.89 -2.79
N ALA A 42 11.38 3.10 -1.59
CA ALA A 42 11.35 4.40 -0.93
C ALA A 42 12.27 5.34 -1.69
N LYS A 43 11.72 6.46 -2.17
CA LYS A 43 12.49 7.51 -2.84
C LYS A 43 13.40 8.18 -1.80
N GLU A 44 14.48 8.80 -2.27
CA GLU A 44 15.45 9.53 -1.45
C GLU A 44 14.80 10.49 -0.45
N ASN A 45 13.67 11.09 -0.81
CA ASN A 45 12.88 11.97 0.07
C ASN A 45 11.98 11.23 1.08
N LEU A 46 12.21 9.95 1.36
CA LEU A 46 11.38 9.06 2.18
C LEU A 46 9.95 8.84 1.68
N SER A 47 9.59 9.32 0.49
CA SER A 47 8.27 9.07 -0.04
C SER A 47 8.20 7.66 -0.63
N TYR A 48 7.18 6.92 -0.22
CA TYR A 48 6.83 5.66 -0.83
C TYR A 48 5.60 5.85 -1.71
N GLU A 49 5.68 5.42 -2.97
CA GLU A 49 4.55 5.43 -3.87
C GLU A 49 3.79 4.11 -3.71
N GLU A 50 2.57 4.18 -3.18
CA GLU A 50 1.69 3.03 -3.15
C GLU A 50 1.23 2.70 -4.57
N VAL A 51 1.81 1.64 -5.14
CA VAL A 51 1.45 1.14 -6.47
C VAL A 51 0.26 0.18 -6.34
N PRO A 52 -0.89 0.47 -6.97
CA PRO A 52 -2.02 -0.44 -6.95
C PRO A 52 -1.75 -1.61 -7.89
N MET A 53 -1.92 -2.83 -7.37
CA MET A 53 -1.66 -4.07 -8.12
C MET A 53 -2.90 -4.61 -8.79
N LYS A 54 -4.04 -4.62 -8.07
CA LYS A 54 -5.27 -5.25 -8.55
C LYS A 54 -6.50 -4.75 -7.80
N ILE A 55 -7.63 -4.70 -8.50
CA ILE A 55 -8.95 -4.58 -7.88
C ILE A 55 -9.42 -5.96 -7.43
N LEU A 56 -9.66 -6.11 -6.13
CA LEU A 56 -10.10 -7.35 -5.52
C LEU A 56 -11.63 -7.50 -5.52
N ASP A 57 -12.34 -6.39 -5.39
CA ASP A 57 -13.81 -6.39 -5.29
C ASP A 57 -14.38 -5.02 -5.68
N ARG A 58 -15.68 -4.98 -5.96
CA ARG A 58 -16.44 -3.76 -6.27
C ARG A 58 -17.76 -3.76 -5.51
N GLN A 59 -18.08 -2.63 -4.88
CA GLN A 59 -19.37 -2.44 -4.23
C GLN A 59 -20.02 -1.13 -4.68
N VAL A 60 -21.35 -1.14 -4.73
CA VAL A 60 -22.16 0.07 -4.94
C VAL A 60 -23.08 0.23 -3.74
N LYS A 61 -22.92 1.35 -3.02
CA LYS A 61 -23.78 1.70 -1.90
C LYS A 61 -24.84 2.69 -2.36
N LYS A 62 -26.10 2.29 -2.22
CA LYS A 62 -27.24 3.15 -2.49
C LYS A 62 -27.55 3.99 -1.26
N LEU A 63 -27.38 5.31 -1.40
CA LEU A 63 -27.82 6.30 -0.44
C LEU A 63 -29.20 6.83 -0.85
N ARG A 64 -29.84 7.61 0.02
CA ARG A 64 -31.17 8.18 -0.21
C ARG A 64 -31.27 9.00 -1.50
N THR A 65 -30.19 9.64 -1.93
CA THR A 65 -30.16 10.57 -3.06
C THR A 65 -29.21 10.16 -4.20
N LYS A 66 -28.29 9.21 -3.96
CA LYS A 66 -27.27 8.84 -4.93
C LYS A 66 -26.74 7.43 -4.70
N GLU A 67 -26.15 6.86 -5.73
CA GLU A 67 -25.36 5.63 -5.64
C GLU A 67 -23.88 6.00 -5.64
N VAL A 68 -23.10 5.37 -4.74
CA VAL A 68 -21.65 5.59 -4.63
C VAL A 68 -20.95 4.26 -4.85
N ALA A 69 -20.10 4.22 -5.88
CA ALA A 69 -19.33 3.02 -6.21
C ALA A 69 -17.89 3.11 -5.68
N SER A 70 -17.41 1.99 -5.12
CA SER A 70 -16.07 1.87 -4.55
C SER A 70 -15.47 0.53 -4.95
N VAL A 71 -14.15 0.51 -5.12
CA VAL A 71 -13.37 -0.69 -5.46
C VAL A 71 -12.39 -1.00 -4.34
N LYS A 72 -12.20 -2.29 -4.05
CA LYS A 72 -11.21 -2.74 -3.06
C LYS A 72 -9.87 -2.93 -3.76
N VAL A 73 -8.85 -2.19 -3.37
CA VAL A 73 -7.56 -2.12 -4.06
C VAL A 73 -6.47 -2.82 -3.24
N LEU A 74 -5.78 -3.76 -3.88
CA LEU A 74 -4.55 -4.37 -3.33
C LEU A 74 -3.34 -3.52 -3.74
N TRP A 75 -2.47 -3.21 -2.79
CA TRP A 75 -1.26 -2.42 -2.99
C TRP A 75 0.00 -3.32 -2.98
N ARG A 76 1.01 -2.96 -3.78
CA ARG A 76 2.21 -3.78 -4.05
C ARG A 76 2.94 -4.34 -2.82
N ASN A 77 2.97 -3.58 -1.73
CA ASN A 77 3.69 -3.92 -0.50
C ASN A 77 2.76 -4.15 0.69
N GLN A 78 1.48 -4.46 0.45
CA GLN A 78 0.51 -4.75 1.49
C GLN A 78 -0.07 -6.15 1.33
N LEU A 79 -0.36 -6.79 2.47
CA LEU A 79 -1.16 -8.01 2.49
C LEU A 79 -2.60 -7.70 2.03
N VAL A 80 -3.33 -8.73 1.62
CA VAL A 80 -4.74 -8.61 1.21
C VAL A 80 -5.62 -8.00 2.31
N GLU A 81 -5.27 -8.23 3.57
CA GLU A 81 -5.93 -7.62 4.74
C GLU A 81 -5.73 -6.10 4.82
N GLY A 82 -4.63 -5.58 4.26
CA GLY A 82 -4.35 -4.15 4.17
C GLY A 82 -5.06 -3.44 3.01
N ALA A 83 -5.74 -4.16 2.13
CA ALA A 83 -6.40 -3.57 0.97
C ALA A 83 -7.49 -2.55 1.36
N THR A 84 -7.49 -1.38 0.70
CA THR A 84 -8.37 -0.25 1.01
C THR A 84 -9.55 -0.15 0.03
N TRP A 85 -10.62 0.56 0.42
CA TRP A 85 -11.74 0.88 -0.45
C TRP A 85 -11.57 2.29 -1.01
N GLU A 86 -11.36 2.40 -2.32
CA GLU A 86 -11.18 3.67 -3.02
C GLU A 86 -12.38 4.00 -3.90
N ALA A 87 -12.58 5.29 -4.21
CA ALA A 87 -13.61 5.72 -5.13
C ALA A 87 -13.35 5.16 -6.55
N GLU A 88 -14.37 4.53 -7.14
CA GLU A 88 -14.20 3.86 -8.44
C GLU A 88 -13.80 4.85 -9.56
N ALA A 89 -14.39 6.05 -9.56
CA ALA A 89 -14.10 7.09 -10.55
C ALA A 89 -12.64 7.58 -10.49
N ASP A 90 -12.09 7.74 -9.28
CA ASP A 90 -10.70 8.18 -9.10
C ASP A 90 -9.73 7.10 -9.58
N MET A 91 -10.03 5.84 -9.26
CA MET A 91 -9.23 4.70 -9.70
C MET A 91 -9.30 4.50 -11.22
N MET A 92 -10.47 4.68 -11.85
CA MET A 92 -10.59 4.63 -13.31
C MET A 92 -9.78 5.73 -14.00
N THR A 93 -9.72 6.92 -13.39
CA THR A 93 -8.98 8.06 -13.96
C THR A 93 -7.47 7.86 -13.82
N ARG A 94 -6.99 7.44 -12.63
CA ARG A 94 -5.56 7.31 -12.32
C ARG A 94 -4.95 6.01 -12.82
N TYR A 95 -5.71 4.92 -12.79
CA TYR A 95 -5.24 3.56 -13.09
C TYR A 95 -6.22 2.81 -14.01
N PRO A 96 -6.50 3.34 -15.22
CA PRO A 96 -7.49 2.75 -16.13
C PRO A 96 -7.15 1.31 -16.54
N HIS A 97 -5.86 0.94 -16.55
CA HIS A 97 -5.38 -0.40 -16.88
C HIS A 97 -5.80 -1.48 -15.85
N LEU A 98 -6.24 -1.10 -14.66
CA LEU A 98 -6.76 -2.04 -13.65
C LEU A 98 -8.20 -2.49 -13.93
N PHE A 99 -8.89 -1.80 -14.83
CA PHE A 99 -10.26 -2.10 -15.21
C PHE A 99 -10.28 -2.89 -16.51
N PRO A 100 -11.18 -3.88 -16.66
CA PRO A 100 -11.33 -4.59 -17.92
C PRO A 100 -11.74 -3.62 -19.02
N SER A 101 -11.11 -3.72 -20.19
CA SER A 101 -11.54 -3.00 -21.38
C SER A 101 -12.99 -3.36 -21.67
N THR A 102 -13.88 -2.37 -21.65
CA THR A 102 -15.29 -2.58 -22.01
C THR A 102 -15.33 -3.21 -23.40
N PRO A 103 -15.86 -4.44 -23.58
CA PRO A 103 -16.09 -4.94 -24.92
C PRO A 103 -17.15 -4.04 -25.54
N ILE A 104 -16.81 -3.35 -26.62
CA ILE A 104 -17.79 -2.69 -27.48
C ILE A 104 -18.68 -3.84 -27.99
N LEU A 105 -19.93 -3.89 -27.55
CA LEU A 105 -20.91 -4.81 -28.11
C LEU A 105 -21.14 -4.40 -29.57
N ALA A 106 -20.79 -5.31 -30.49
CA ALA A 106 -21.20 -5.28 -31.89
C ALA A 106 -22.56 -5.99 -32.06
#